data_AF-A0A2V6CRC6-F1
#
_entry.id   AF-A0A2V6CRC6-F1
#
_cell.length_a   1.000
_cell.length_b   1.000
_cell.length_c   1.000
_cell.angle_alpha   90.00
_cell.angle_beta   90.00
_cell.angle_gamma   90.00
#
_symmetry.space_group_name_H-M   'P 1'
#
loop_
_entity.id
_entity.type
_entity.pdbx_description
1 polymer ?
#
loop_
_entity_poly.entity_id
_entity_poly.type
_entity_poly.pdbx_seq_one_letter_code
_entity_poly.pdbx_strand_id
1 'polypeptide(L)'
;MAPTNTFISDNGRVRTTPGGLLPGFNFNLFSSLYPEQERWGGYAAFNDKICGDQVQIFGDFYYTDVKQHDELAPLATGSFVTEGQPTLAIPPHMDLNGVAPPNTPRFAGQPEGPNPGEVQTPTPANAFNPFNPFNQIISGGTRARVFDFGNRLIDTENEAYLATIGVKGDKVFGSNWGYDGAFRYSQIYTIAQIQTVSASRFNRILNANDPIFDPNSSSFIGTTIPYNPFTSFSEPTFASNIPSILFARANIRDLTKSALTAIDFHVYTTDLFEMPAGPVGFAMGADWRREQFDLNPDDENKTGDQPGVGIEKPSFGGRKAYGIFAETQIPITSPKMGIPGA
;
A
#
# COMPACT_ATOMS: atom_id res chain seq x y z
N MET A 1 2.00 -39.61 -9.15
CA MET A 1 1.65 -38.25 -9.63
C MET A 1 1.49 -38.31 -11.14
N ALA A 2 0.24 -38.33 -11.58
CA ALA A 2 -0.27 -38.13 -12.94
C ALA A 2 -1.82 -38.15 -12.85
N PRO A 3 -2.59 -37.44 -13.70
CA PRO A 3 -2.24 -36.25 -14.46
C PRO A 3 -3.30 -35.14 -14.45
N THR A 4 -2.77 -33.92 -14.46
CA THR A 4 -3.34 -32.66 -14.93
C THR A 4 -3.66 -32.76 -16.42
N ASN A 5 -4.74 -33.43 -16.82
CA ASN A 5 -4.98 -33.65 -18.24
C ASN A 5 -5.66 -32.43 -18.88
N THR A 6 -4.82 -31.48 -19.29
CA THR A 6 -5.01 -30.35 -20.22
C THR A 6 -4.45 -29.08 -19.60
N PHE A 7 -3.13 -28.92 -19.65
CA PHE A 7 -2.44 -27.68 -19.32
C PHE A 7 -2.87 -26.59 -20.33
N ILE A 8 -4.05 -26.00 -20.10
CA ILE A 8 -4.56 -24.75 -20.66
C ILE A 8 -4.56 -24.73 -22.21
N SER A 9 -5.57 -25.39 -22.79
CA SER A 9 -6.09 -25.19 -24.16
C SER A 9 -5.06 -25.08 -25.29
N ASP A 10 -4.83 -26.21 -25.95
CA ASP A 10 -3.98 -26.38 -27.13
C ASP A 10 -4.36 -25.43 -28.29
N ASN A 11 -3.34 -24.99 -29.04
CA ASN A 11 -3.40 -24.87 -30.50
C ASN A 11 -1.98 -24.72 -31.09
N GLY A 12 -1.27 -25.85 -31.14
CA GLY A 12 -0.23 -26.17 -32.13
C GLY A 12 1.00 -25.25 -32.18
N ARG A 13 2.11 -25.70 -31.57
CA ARG A 13 3.45 -25.12 -31.79
C ARG A 13 4.46 -26.13 -32.36
N VAL A 14 5.45 -25.56 -33.04
CA VAL A 14 6.33 -26.10 -34.11
C VAL A 14 7.18 -27.31 -33.68
N ARG A 15 7.35 -28.23 -34.63
CA ARG A 15 7.87 -29.62 -34.48
C ARG A 15 9.39 -29.68 -34.68
N THR A 16 10.11 -30.37 -33.80
CA THR A 16 11.50 -30.79 -34.06
C THR A 16 11.73 -32.30 -34.06
N THR A 17 10.84 -33.13 -33.49
CA THR A 17 10.91 -34.60 -33.64
C THR A 17 9.56 -35.29 -33.42
N PRO A 18 9.28 -36.44 -34.07
CA PRO A 18 8.03 -37.18 -33.91
C PRO A 18 7.92 -37.87 -32.54
N GLY A 19 6.85 -37.61 -31.79
CA GLY A 19 6.36 -38.49 -30.72
C GLY A 19 6.74 -38.17 -29.27
N GLY A 20 7.48 -37.09 -28.99
CA GLY A 20 7.80 -36.67 -27.62
C GLY A 20 7.15 -35.34 -27.23
N LEU A 21 6.36 -35.32 -26.16
CA LEU A 21 5.89 -34.10 -25.49
C LEU A 21 6.85 -33.79 -24.32
N LEU A 22 7.54 -32.65 -24.35
CA LEU A 22 8.23 -32.12 -23.17
C LEU A 22 7.43 -30.94 -22.60
N PRO A 23 7.24 -30.85 -21.27
CA PRO A 23 6.57 -29.71 -20.64
C PRO A 23 7.43 -28.43 -20.75
N GLY A 24 6.78 -27.29 -21.01
CA GLY A 24 7.41 -25.96 -21.06
C GLY A 24 6.53 -24.88 -20.45
N PHE A 25 7.14 -23.94 -19.74
CA PHE A 25 6.47 -22.81 -19.07
C PHE A 25 5.96 -21.78 -20.10
N ASN A 26 4.66 -21.46 -20.08
CA ASN A 26 4.03 -20.54 -21.04
C ASN A 26 4.08 -19.09 -20.55
N PHE A 27 5.12 -18.33 -20.95
CA PHE A 27 5.30 -16.92 -20.60
C PHE A 27 4.13 -15.99 -21.02
N ASN A 28 3.37 -16.31 -22.07
CA ASN A 28 2.27 -15.44 -22.53
C ASN A 28 1.06 -15.43 -21.57
N LEU A 29 0.91 -16.45 -20.71
CA LEU A 29 -0.08 -16.46 -19.63
C LEU A 29 0.36 -15.64 -18.41
N PHE A 30 1.59 -15.13 -18.40
CA PHE A 30 2.16 -14.26 -17.37
C PHE A 30 2.40 -12.85 -17.93
N SER A 31 1.52 -12.40 -18.84
CA SER A 31 1.60 -11.06 -19.42
C SER A 31 1.53 -9.99 -18.34
N SER A 32 2.44 -9.03 -18.40
CA SER A 32 2.46 -7.85 -17.56
C SER A 32 1.14 -7.07 -17.66
N LEU A 33 0.54 -6.72 -16.53
CA LEU A 33 -0.46 -5.67 -16.48
C LEU A 33 0.29 -4.33 -16.46
N TYR A 34 -0.18 -3.37 -17.25
CA TYR A 34 0.22 -1.97 -17.09
C TYR A 34 -0.90 -1.26 -16.34
N PRO A 35 -0.58 -0.47 -15.31
CA PRO A 35 -1.60 0.19 -14.53
C PRO A 35 -2.40 1.16 -15.39
N GLU A 36 -3.72 1.17 -15.21
CA GLU A 36 -4.57 2.25 -15.72
C GLU A 36 -4.40 3.45 -14.79
N GLN A 37 -4.24 4.65 -15.36
CA GLN A 37 -4.08 5.86 -14.56
C GLN A 37 -4.95 6.99 -15.10
N GLU A 38 -5.68 7.62 -14.20
CA GLU A 38 -6.43 8.84 -14.43
C GLU A 38 -5.81 9.97 -13.59
N ARG A 39 -5.61 11.14 -14.19
CA ARG A 39 -4.98 12.28 -13.53
C ARG A 39 -5.72 13.56 -13.83
N TRP A 40 -6.18 14.22 -12.79
CA TRP A 40 -6.83 15.52 -12.83
C TRP A 40 -6.00 16.49 -12.01
N GLY A 41 -5.95 17.75 -12.42
CA GLY A 41 -5.23 18.74 -11.64
C GLY A 41 -5.33 20.14 -12.19
N GLY A 42 -4.91 21.08 -11.37
CA GLY A 42 -4.90 22.49 -11.68
C GLY A 42 -3.71 23.18 -11.04
N TYR A 43 -3.25 24.22 -11.71
CA TYR A 43 -2.22 25.12 -11.20
C TYR A 43 -2.67 26.56 -11.45
N ALA A 44 -2.51 27.41 -10.45
CA ALA A 44 -2.75 28.84 -10.55
C ALA A 44 -1.64 29.57 -9.80
N ALA A 45 -1.21 30.71 -10.33
CA ALA A 45 -0.25 31.57 -9.66
C ALA A 45 -0.55 33.04 -9.93
N PHE A 46 -0.12 33.89 -9.00
CA PHE A 46 -0.25 35.34 -9.12
C PHE A 46 0.99 36.04 -8.57
N ASN A 47 1.24 37.23 -9.07
CA ASN A 47 2.22 38.17 -8.55
C ASN A 47 1.72 39.58 -8.87
N ASP A 48 1.48 40.39 -7.84
CA ASP A 48 0.89 41.71 -8.00
C ASP A 48 1.57 42.76 -7.12
N LYS A 49 1.65 43.99 -7.63
CA LYS A 49 2.27 45.13 -6.97
C LYS A 49 1.22 45.96 -6.27
N ILE A 50 1.07 45.77 -4.96
CA ILE A 50 0.09 46.49 -4.14
C ILE A 50 0.54 47.93 -3.86
N CYS A 51 1.85 48.14 -3.69
CA CYS A 51 2.43 49.45 -3.45
C CYS A 51 3.75 49.62 -4.24
N GLY A 52 3.66 49.62 -5.57
CA GLY A 52 4.83 49.67 -6.43
C GLY A 52 5.81 48.53 -6.11
N ASP A 53 7.11 48.84 -6.05
CA ASP A 53 8.13 47.83 -5.73
C ASP A 53 8.23 47.55 -4.21
N GLN A 54 7.63 48.40 -3.36
CA GLN A 54 7.75 48.31 -1.89
C GLN A 54 6.94 47.17 -1.28
N VAL A 55 5.82 46.82 -1.93
CA VAL A 55 4.95 45.71 -1.51
C VAL A 55 4.42 45.00 -2.75
N GLN A 56 4.88 43.78 -2.93
CA GLN A 56 4.42 42.83 -3.93
C GLN A 56 3.91 41.60 -3.20
N ILE A 57 2.71 41.13 -3.57
CA ILE A 57 2.18 39.86 -3.08
C ILE A 57 2.33 38.83 -4.18
N PHE A 58 2.66 37.61 -3.81
CA PHE A 58 2.74 36.50 -4.76
C PHE A 58 2.19 35.23 -4.15
N GLY A 59 1.86 34.28 -5.00
CA GLY A 59 1.47 32.96 -4.54
C GLY A 59 1.24 32.01 -5.69
N ASP A 60 1.24 30.73 -5.35
CA ASP A 60 0.95 29.63 -6.25
C ASP A 60 0.12 28.56 -5.53
N PHE A 61 -0.76 27.93 -6.29
CA PHE A 61 -1.64 26.87 -5.85
C PHE A 61 -1.56 25.73 -6.84
N TYR A 62 -1.42 24.52 -6.32
CA TYR A 62 -1.37 23.30 -7.09
C TYR A 62 -2.25 22.24 -6.42
N TYR A 63 -3.04 21.58 -7.24
CA TYR A 63 -3.81 20.41 -6.85
C TYR A 63 -3.69 19.34 -7.92
N THR A 64 -3.49 18.10 -7.50
CA THR A 64 -3.71 16.93 -8.37
C THR A 64 -4.40 15.81 -7.62
N ASP A 65 -5.31 15.14 -8.31
CA ASP A 65 -5.89 13.86 -7.96
C ASP A 65 -5.41 12.84 -9.01
N VAL A 66 -4.68 11.82 -8.56
CA VAL A 66 -4.16 10.74 -9.40
C VAL A 66 -4.73 9.42 -8.91
N LYS A 67 -5.53 8.78 -9.75
CA LYS A 67 -6.08 7.44 -9.50
C LYS A 67 -5.35 6.44 -10.36
N GLN A 68 -4.93 5.35 -9.74
CA GLN A 68 -4.25 4.26 -10.41
C GLN A 68 -4.94 2.95 -10.06
N HIS A 69 -5.20 2.14 -11.08
CA HIS A 69 -5.69 0.78 -10.94
C HIS A 69 -4.62 -0.21 -11.40
N ASP A 70 -4.35 -1.22 -10.59
CA ASP A 70 -3.44 -2.32 -10.86
C ASP A 70 -4.08 -3.64 -10.41
N GLU A 71 -3.57 -4.76 -10.93
CA GLU A 71 -4.02 -6.09 -10.58
C GLU A 71 -2.82 -7.01 -10.36
N LEU A 72 -2.89 -7.80 -9.28
CA LEU A 72 -1.98 -8.91 -9.07
C LEU A 72 -2.72 -10.23 -9.27
N ALA A 73 -1.97 -11.25 -9.66
CA ALA A 73 -2.47 -12.63 -9.69
C ALA A 73 -3.18 -12.99 -8.36
N PRO A 74 -4.13 -13.95 -8.37
CA PRO A 74 -4.92 -14.29 -7.19
C PRO A 74 -4.06 -14.58 -5.97
N LEU A 75 -4.64 -14.40 -4.78
CA LEU A 75 -3.89 -14.51 -3.54
C LEU A 75 -3.23 -15.89 -3.43
N ALA A 76 -1.93 -15.91 -3.18
CA ALA A 76 -1.22 -17.12 -2.77
C ALA A 76 -1.21 -17.14 -1.24
N THR A 77 -1.67 -18.24 -0.64
CA THR A 77 -1.81 -18.33 0.82
C THR A 77 -0.48 -18.39 1.56
N GLY A 78 0.63 -18.59 0.85
CA GLY A 78 1.88 -19.05 1.47
C GLY A 78 1.70 -20.43 2.12
N SER A 79 2.59 -20.76 3.06
CA SER A 79 2.35 -21.91 3.96
C SER A 79 1.17 -21.58 4.88
N PHE A 80 0.25 -22.53 5.03
CA PHE A 80 -0.91 -22.40 5.92
C PHE A 80 -0.54 -22.11 7.37
N VAL A 81 0.67 -22.49 7.79
CA VAL A 81 1.30 -21.98 9.01
C VAL A 81 2.52 -21.16 8.62
N THR A 82 2.47 -19.87 8.94
CA THR A 82 3.58 -18.92 8.83
C THR A 82 3.63 -18.12 10.12
N GLU A 83 4.82 -17.96 10.72
CA GLU A 83 4.98 -17.20 11.96
C GLU A 83 4.52 -15.74 11.77
N GLY A 84 3.74 -15.22 12.72
CA GLY A 84 3.18 -13.86 12.64
C GLY A 84 2.01 -13.71 11.65
N GLN A 85 1.41 -14.82 11.18
CA GLN A 85 0.24 -14.84 10.30
C GLN A 85 -0.86 -15.74 10.88
N PRO A 86 -2.14 -15.49 10.57
CA PRO A 86 -3.21 -16.41 10.90
C PRO A 86 -2.96 -17.79 10.31
N THR A 87 -3.15 -18.82 11.12
CA THR A 87 -3.06 -20.21 10.64
C THR A 87 -4.29 -20.55 9.82
N LEU A 88 -4.08 -21.09 8.63
CA LEU A 88 -5.14 -21.62 7.78
C LEU A 88 -5.26 -23.14 7.98
N ALA A 89 -6.48 -23.67 7.92
CA ALA A 89 -6.69 -25.10 7.99
C ALA A 89 -7.97 -25.52 7.26
N ILE A 90 -7.89 -26.62 6.50
CA ILE A 90 -9.08 -27.28 5.93
C ILE A 90 -9.48 -28.41 6.90
N PRO A 91 -10.69 -28.38 7.49
CA PRO A 91 -11.17 -29.44 8.37
C PRO A 91 -11.24 -30.81 7.67
N PRO A 92 -11.26 -31.93 8.42
CA PRO A 92 -11.39 -33.28 7.84
C PRO A 92 -12.71 -33.47 7.08
N HIS A 93 -12.78 -34.53 6.25
CA HIS A 93 -13.98 -34.87 5.48
C HIS A 93 -15.28 -34.90 6.30
N MET A 94 -15.21 -35.46 7.51
CA MET A 94 -16.34 -35.62 8.44
C MET A 94 -15.93 -35.21 9.85
N ASP A 95 -16.91 -34.96 10.73
CA ASP A 95 -16.65 -34.68 12.13
C ASP A 95 -15.97 -35.89 12.80
N LEU A 96 -14.76 -35.67 13.34
CA LEU A 96 -13.97 -36.69 14.04
C LEU A 96 -14.11 -36.61 15.57
N ASN A 97 -15.07 -35.82 16.07
CA ASN A 97 -15.29 -35.56 17.49
C ASN A 97 -14.02 -35.08 18.20
N GLY A 98 -13.24 -34.22 17.55
CA GLY A 98 -12.01 -33.63 18.10
C GLY A 98 -10.80 -34.56 18.16
N VAL A 99 -10.85 -35.76 17.57
CA VAL A 99 -9.73 -36.71 17.57
C VAL A 99 -9.07 -36.76 16.19
N ALA A 100 -8.00 -35.98 16.02
CA ALA A 100 -7.22 -36.02 14.78
C ALA A 100 -6.47 -37.37 14.62
N PRO A 101 -6.35 -37.92 13.40
CA PRO A 101 -5.54 -39.12 13.15
C PRO A 101 -4.06 -38.96 13.59
N PRO A 102 -3.33 -40.05 13.82
CA PRO A 102 -1.89 -39.98 14.09
C PRO A 102 -1.12 -39.37 12.93
N ASN A 103 -0.07 -38.60 13.23
CA ASN A 103 0.82 -37.91 12.30
C ASN A 103 0.15 -36.82 11.45
N THR A 104 -0.95 -36.23 11.93
CA THR A 104 -1.68 -35.15 11.24
C THR A 104 -1.81 -33.92 12.14
N PRO A 105 -2.07 -32.73 11.55
CA PRO A 105 -2.43 -31.55 12.34
C PRO A 105 -3.60 -31.83 13.29
N ARG A 106 -3.62 -31.11 14.41
CA ARG A 106 -4.50 -31.37 15.57
C ARG A 106 -5.58 -30.30 15.69
N PHE A 107 -6.75 -30.70 16.21
CA PHE A 107 -7.84 -29.77 16.49
C PHE A 107 -7.46 -28.78 17.60
N ALA A 108 -8.12 -27.63 17.62
CA ALA A 108 -7.96 -26.63 18.67
C ALA A 108 -8.22 -27.25 20.06
N GLY A 109 -7.23 -27.14 20.95
CA GLY A 109 -7.32 -27.62 22.33
C GLY A 109 -7.02 -29.12 22.50
N GLN A 110 -6.77 -29.86 21.42
CA GLN A 110 -6.15 -31.18 21.50
C GLN A 110 -4.70 -31.00 21.98
N PRO A 111 -4.06 -31.94 22.68
CA PRO A 111 -2.62 -31.84 22.94
C PRO A 111 -1.81 -31.93 21.64
N GLU A 112 -0.70 -31.19 21.55
CA GLU A 112 0.31 -31.47 20.53
C GLU A 112 0.82 -32.89 20.71
N GLY A 113 0.98 -33.60 19.59
CA GLY A 113 1.43 -34.97 19.65
C GLY A 113 2.94 -35.11 19.44
N PRO A 114 3.50 -36.29 19.69
CA PRO A 114 4.95 -36.47 19.78
C PRO A 114 5.69 -36.39 18.44
N ASN A 115 4.98 -36.41 17.31
CA ASN A 115 5.60 -36.46 15.99
C ASN A 115 5.62 -35.09 15.29
N PRO A 116 6.69 -34.78 14.53
CA PRO A 116 6.71 -33.59 13.67
C PRO A 116 5.50 -33.53 12.74
N GLY A 117 4.76 -32.41 12.76
CA GLY A 117 3.53 -32.22 11.97
C GLY A 117 2.23 -32.40 12.77
N GLU A 118 2.29 -32.92 13.99
CA GLU A 118 1.15 -33.01 14.92
C GLU A 118 0.94 -31.71 15.71
N VAL A 119 0.87 -30.59 14.99
CA VAL A 119 0.77 -29.23 15.54
C VAL A 119 -0.68 -28.78 15.69
N GLN A 120 -0.94 -27.90 16.64
CA GLN A 120 -2.26 -27.28 16.84
C GLN A 120 -2.69 -26.44 15.63
N THR A 121 -3.98 -26.50 15.31
CA THR A 121 -4.63 -25.59 14.36
C THR A 121 -5.79 -24.86 15.04
N PRO A 122 -6.33 -23.78 14.45
CA PRO A 122 -7.54 -23.14 14.97
C PRO A 122 -8.83 -23.93 14.66
N THR A 123 -8.74 -25.17 14.14
CA THR A 123 -9.89 -25.96 13.70
C THR A 123 -10.71 -26.46 14.90
N PRO A 124 -12.00 -26.08 15.05
CA PRO A 124 -12.85 -26.58 16.13
C PRO A 124 -13.02 -28.10 16.10
N ALA A 125 -13.22 -28.73 17.27
CA ALA A 125 -13.34 -30.19 17.42
C ALA A 125 -14.43 -30.83 16.56
N ASN A 126 -15.52 -30.10 16.28
CA ASN A 126 -16.66 -30.54 15.49
C ASN A 126 -16.64 -30.04 14.04
N ALA A 127 -15.51 -29.47 13.60
CA ALA A 127 -15.41 -28.91 12.25
C ALA A 127 -15.17 -30.01 11.21
N PHE A 128 -15.83 -29.87 10.06
CA PHE A 128 -15.66 -30.76 8.92
C PHE A 128 -15.82 -30.02 7.60
N ASN A 129 -15.29 -30.60 6.52
CA ASN A 129 -15.49 -30.13 5.16
C ASN A 129 -15.70 -31.36 4.24
N PRO A 130 -16.92 -31.59 3.72
CA PRO A 130 -17.23 -32.78 2.91
C PRO A 130 -16.46 -32.82 1.58
N PHE A 131 -15.80 -31.73 1.18
CA PHE A 131 -14.97 -31.70 -0.02
C PHE A 131 -13.52 -32.09 0.24
N ASN A 132 -13.08 -32.14 1.49
CA ASN A 132 -11.76 -32.67 1.81
C ASN A 132 -11.70 -34.16 1.44
N PRO A 133 -10.86 -34.57 0.47
CA PRO A 133 -10.77 -35.97 0.06
C PRO A 133 -10.01 -36.81 1.10
N PHE A 134 -9.45 -36.18 2.13
CA PHE A 134 -8.76 -36.83 3.23
C PHE A 134 -9.55 -36.67 4.51
N ASN A 135 -9.60 -37.72 5.32
CA ASN A 135 -10.25 -37.67 6.63
C ASN A 135 -9.29 -37.15 7.73
N GLN A 136 -8.62 -36.03 7.45
CA GLN A 136 -7.65 -35.37 8.33
C GLN A 136 -7.63 -33.85 8.09
N ILE A 137 -7.16 -33.09 9.06
CA ILE A 137 -6.94 -31.64 8.90
C ILE A 137 -5.78 -31.42 7.92
N ILE A 138 -5.95 -30.50 6.96
CA ILE A 138 -4.86 -30.04 6.08
C ILE A 138 -4.41 -28.66 6.56
N SER A 139 -3.15 -28.55 6.99
CA SER A 139 -2.54 -27.30 7.45
C SER A 139 -1.00 -27.37 7.33
N GLY A 140 -0.26 -26.54 8.07
CA GLY A 140 1.19 -26.55 8.11
C GLY A 140 1.82 -26.05 6.82
N GLY A 141 2.66 -26.88 6.18
CA GLY A 141 3.38 -26.55 4.96
C GLY A 141 2.52 -26.53 3.68
N THR A 142 1.22 -26.82 3.77
CA THR A 142 0.29 -26.72 2.64
C THR A 142 0.28 -25.31 2.07
N ARG A 143 0.22 -25.21 0.74
CA ARG A 143 0.16 -23.95 -0.01
C ARG A 143 -0.93 -24.05 -1.08
N ALA A 144 -1.70 -22.99 -1.23
CA ALA A 144 -2.72 -22.89 -2.26
C ALA A 144 -2.69 -21.51 -2.91
N ARG A 145 -3.29 -21.41 -4.10
CA ARG A 145 -3.68 -20.15 -4.71
C ARG A 145 -5.18 -20.17 -4.90
N VAL A 146 -5.88 -19.21 -4.32
CA VAL A 146 -7.34 -19.14 -4.30
C VAL A 146 -7.84 -18.46 -5.58
N PHE A 147 -7.71 -19.17 -6.70
CA PHE A 147 -7.96 -18.63 -8.04
C PHE A 147 -9.40 -18.15 -8.27
N ASP A 148 -10.35 -18.78 -7.60
CA ASP A 148 -11.78 -18.46 -7.69
C ASP A 148 -12.16 -17.14 -7.01
N PHE A 149 -11.30 -16.58 -6.15
CA PHE A 149 -11.47 -15.21 -5.66
C PHE A 149 -11.16 -14.15 -6.73
N GLY A 150 -10.54 -14.55 -7.84
CA GLY A 150 -10.08 -13.68 -8.90
C GLY A 150 -8.75 -13.00 -8.56
N ASN A 151 -8.32 -12.09 -9.44
CA ASN A 151 -7.15 -11.26 -9.21
C ASN A 151 -7.37 -10.36 -7.98
N ARG A 152 -6.25 -10.01 -7.34
CA ARG A 152 -6.27 -8.95 -6.32
C ARG A 152 -6.29 -7.63 -7.05
N LEU A 153 -7.33 -6.84 -6.83
CA LEU A 153 -7.50 -5.52 -7.41
C LEU A 153 -6.86 -4.50 -6.48
N ILE A 154 -6.02 -3.62 -7.00
CA ILE A 154 -5.29 -2.61 -6.24
C ILE A 154 -5.64 -1.25 -6.82
N ASP A 155 -6.30 -0.42 -6.01
CA ASP A 155 -6.60 0.96 -6.36
C ASP A 155 -5.77 1.89 -5.47
N THR A 156 -5.08 2.85 -6.06
CA THR A 156 -4.33 3.87 -5.32
C THR A 156 -4.72 5.26 -5.79
N GLU A 157 -5.21 6.07 -4.87
CA GLU A 157 -5.55 7.47 -5.10
C GLU A 157 -4.54 8.35 -4.36
N ASN A 158 -3.93 9.32 -5.06
CA ASN A 158 -3.03 10.30 -4.50
C ASN A 158 -3.58 11.71 -4.73
N GLU A 159 -3.99 12.34 -3.64
CA GLU A 159 -4.39 13.74 -3.61
C GLU A 159 -3.20 14.59 -3.15
N ALA A 160 -2.64 15.40 -4.04
CA ALA A 160 -1.55 16.31 -3.74
C ALA A 160 -2.05 17.75 -3.73
N TYR A 161 -1.78 18.46 -2.64
CA TYR A 161 -2.10 19.87 -2.47
C TYR A 161 -0.82 20.66 -2.19
N LEU A 162 -0.71 21.84 -2.77
CA LEU A 162 0.33 22.80 -2.45
C LEU A 162 -0.26 24.21 -2.57
N ALA A 163 0.05 25.03 -1.57
CA ALA A 163 -0.25 26.46 -1.59
C ALA A 163 0.94 27.23 -1.02
N THR A 164 1.38 28.25 -1.74
CA THR A 164 2.36 29.24 -1.27
C THR A 164 1.72 30.62 -1.35
N ILE A 165 1.88 31.42 -0.31
CA ILE A 165 1.54 32.84 -0.32
C ILE A 165 2.70 33.59 0.31
N GLY A 166 3.19 34.62 -0.36
CA GLY A 166 4.30 35.42 0.11
C GLY A 166 4.13 36.90 -0.16
N VAL A 167 4.98 37.65 0.51
CA VAL A 167 5.12 39.09 0.35
C VAL A 167 6.59 39.41 0.18
N LYS A 168 6.88 40.26 -0.80
CA LYS A 168 8.23 40.76 -1.03
C LYS A 168 8.19 42.24 -1.35
N GLY A 169 9.32 42.90 -1.17
CA GLY A 169 9.44 44.29 -1.56
C GLY A 169 10.87 44.77 -1.54
N ASP A 170 11.12 45.79 -2.35
CA ASP A 170 12.38 46.51 -2.43
C ASP A 170 12.18 47.96 -1.96
N LYS A 171 13.28 48.56 -1.47
CA LYS A 171 13.34 49.97 -1.04
C LYS A 171 12.42 50.31 0.13
N VAL A 172 12.34 49.41 1.11
CA VAL A 172 11.44 49.57 2.26
C VAL A 172 11.81 50.82 3.07
N PHE A 173 10.82 51.63 3.43
CA PHE A 173 10.96 52.87 4.23
C PHE A 173 11.98 53.89 3.67
N GLY A 174 12.17 53.93 2.34
CA GLY A 174 13.13 54.86 1.71
C GLY A 174 14.59 54.46 1.90
N SER A 175 14.85 53.24 2.38
CA SER A 175 16.18 52.64 2.45
C SER A 175 16.49 51.78 1.21
N ASN A 176 17.67 51.20 1.14
CA ASN A 176 18.07 50.25 0.08
C ASN A 176 17.88 48.78 0.49
N TRP A 177 17.07 48.55 1.52
CA TRP A 177 16.72 47.20 1.96
C TRP A 177 15.55 46.64 1.16
N GLY A 178 15.61 45.34 0.90
CA GLY A 178 14.52 44.50 0.45
C GLY A 178 14.20 43.40 1.46
N TYR A 179 13.06 42.76 1.25
CA TYR A 179 12.59 41.63 2.05
C TYR A 179 11.78 40.68 1.17
N ASP A 180 11.75 39.42 1.59
CA ASP A 180 10.85 38.41 1.04
C ASP A 180 10.52 37.42 2.17
N GLY A 181 9.23 37.12 2.30
CA GLY A 181 8.79 36.05 3.18
C GLY A 181 7.61 35.33 2.59
N ALA A 182 7.57 34.02 2.84
CA ALA A 182 6.56 33.13 2.32
C ALA A 182 6.03 32.19 3.40
N PHE A 183 4.74 31.88 3.30
CA PHE A 183 4.11 30.74 3.94
C PHE A 183 3.84 29.69 2.88
N ARG A 184 4.16 28.43 3.18
CA ARG A 184 3.88 27.29 2.31
C ARG A 184 3.23 26.15 3.08
N TYR A 185 2.18 25.59 2.49
CA TYR A 185 1.60 24.31 2.89
C TYR A 185 1.70 23.34 1.72
N SER A 186 2.14 22.12 1.97
CA SER A 186 2.12 21.03 0.99
C SER A 186 1.69 19.74 1.66
N GLN A 187 0.87 18.94 0.98
CA GLN A 187 0.36 17.68 1.47
C GLN A 187 0.27 16.69 0.32
N ILE A 188 0.55 15.43 0.62
CA ILE A 188 0.08 14.28 -0.17
C ILE A 188 -0.76 13.41 0.76
N TYR A 189 -1.96 13.08 0.31
CA TYR A 189 -2.85 12.12 0.95
C TYR A 189 -3.04 10.95 0.00
N THR A 190 -2.69 9.75 0.47
CA THR A 190 -2.75 8.51 -0.29
C THR A 190 -3.82 7.61 0.30
N ILE A 191 -4.73 7.16 -0.55
CA ILE A 191 -5.70 6.11 -0.24
C ILE A 191 -5.25 4.89 -1.03
N ALA A 192 -4.78 3.85 -0.32
CA ALA A 192 -4.42 2.58 -0.92
C ALA A 192 -5.50 1.56 -0.61
N GLN A 193 -6.04 0.91 -1.64
CA GLN A 193 -7.08 -0.08 -1.51
C GLN A 193 -6.66 -1.38 -2.17
N ILE A 194 -6.98 -2.50 -1.52
CA ILE A 194 -6.79 -3.82 -2.12
C ILE A 194 -7.99 -4.71 -1.85
N GLN A 195 -8.53 -5.31 -2.91
CA GLN A 195 -9.47 -6.41 -2.83
C GLN A 195 -8.70 -7.73 -2.71
N THR A 196 -8.91 -8.44 -1.60
CA THR A 196 -8.20 -9.67 -1.26
C THR A 196 -9.08 -10.64 -0.46
N VAL A 197 -8.48 -11.53 0.33
CA VAL A 197 -9.17 -12.53 1.16
C VAL A 197 -8.81 -12.31 2.62
N SER A 198 -9.79 -12.44 3.51
CA SER A 198 -9.58 -12.45 4.97
C SER A 198 -9.32 -13.88 5.44
N ALA A 199 -8.23 -14.11 6.19
CA ALA A 199 -7.80 -15.41 6.67
C ALA A 199 -8.80 -16.02 7.66
N SER A 200 -9.29 -15.20 8.59
CA SER A 200 -10.29 -15.57 9.58
C SER A 200 -11.59 -16.02 8.89
N ARG A 201 -12.08 -15.25 7.92
CA ARG A 201 -13.27 -15.61 7.14
C ARG A 201 -13.02 -16.80 6.21
N PHE A 202 -11.80 -16.96 5.69
CA PHE A 202 -11.42 -18.12 4.90
C PHE A 202 -11.50 -19.42 5.70
N ASN A 203 -11.05 -19.44 6.95
CA ASN A 203 -11.21 -20.60 7.83
C ASN A 203 -12.68 -20.92 8.13
N ARG A 204 -13.53 -19.90 8.26
CA ARG A 204 -14.97 -20.09 8.49
C ARG A 204 -15.65 -20.75 7.30
N ILE A 205 -15.37 -20.29 6.08
CA ILE A 205 -15.98 -20.88 4.87
C ILE A 205 -15.54 -22.32 4.61
N LEU A 206 -14.40 -22.73 5.17
CA LEU A 206 -13.90 -24.10 5.11
C LEU A 206 -14.57 -25.03 6.12
N ASN A 207 -15.25 -24.52 7.14
CA ASN A 207 -15.92 -25.32 8.15
C ASN A 207 -17.44 -25.40 7.87
N ALA A 208 -17.91 -26.56 7.41
CA ALA A 208 -19.31 -26.84 7.15
C ALA A 208 -20.22 -26.68 8.38
N ASN A 209 -19.66 -26.80 9.58
CA ASN A 209 -20.38 -26.64 10.84
C ASN A 209 -20.32 -25.20 11.38
N ASP A 210 -19.72 -24.25 10.65
CA ASP A 210 -19.72 -22.84 11.06
C ASP A 210 -21.15 -22.25 10.95
N PRO A 211 -21.57 -21.40 11.90
CA PRO A 211 -22.87 -20.74 11.85
C PRO A 211 -23.16 -19.94 10.58
N ILE A 212 -22.19 -19.64 9.71
CA ILE A 212 -22.48 -19.05 8.39
C ILE A 212 -23.26 -19.97 7.45
N PHE A 213 -23.21 -21.29 7.67
CA PHE A 213 -23.90 -22.29 6.85
C PHE A 213 -25.21 -22.80 7.46
N ASP A 214 -25.62 -22.31 8.64
CA ASP A 214 -26.89 -22.67 9.29
C ASP A 214 -28.01 -21.67 8.93
N PRO A 215 -29.10 -22.08 8.24
CA PRO A 215 -30.21 -21.19 7.90
C PRO A 215 -30.92 -20.53 9.10
N ASN A 216 -30.76 -21.07 10.31
CA ASN A 216 -31.34 -20.51 11.54
C ASN A 216 -30.40 -19.52 12.26
N SER A 217 -29.16 -19.40 11.81
CA SER A 217 -28.16 -18.51 12.38
C SER A 217 -28.31 -17.08 11.84
N SER A 218 -28.08 -16.09 12.69
CA SER A 218 -28.02 -14.68 12.28
C SER A 218 -26.83 -14.36 11.35
N SER A 219 -25.85 -15.28 11.26
CA SER A 219 -24.68 -15.15 10.39
C SER A 219 -24.84 -15.86 9.04
N PHE A 220 -26.01 -16.43 8.74
CA PHE A 220 -26.24 -17.22 7.52
C PHE A 220 -25.93 -16.41 6.26
N ILE A 221 -25.04 -16.94 5.41
CA ILE A 221 -24.58 -16.24 4.19
C ILE A 221 -25.38 -16.61 2.94
N GLY A 222 -26.52 -17.31 3.09
CA GLY A 222 -27.38 -17.69 1.97
C GLY A 222 -27.03 -19.01 1.30
N THR A 223 -26.15 -19.82 1.88
CA THR A 223 -25.83 -21.18 1.41
C THR A 223 -25.58 -22.11 2.59
N THR A 224 -25.92 -23.38 2.44
CA THR A 224 -25.56 -24.46 3.38
C THR A 224 -24.37 -25.29 2.88
N ILE A 225 -23.83 -24.94 1.71
CA ILE A 225 -22.71 -25.65 1.07
C ILE A 225 -21.42 -24.92 1.43
N PRO A 226 -20.46 -25.57 2.11
CA PRO A 226 -19.18 -24.97 2.44
C PRO A 226 -18.33 -24.73 1.20
N TYR A 227 -17.31 -23.89 1.35
CA TYR A 227 -16.35 -23.68 0.29
C TYR A 227 -15.61 -24.99 -0.04
N ASN A 228 -15.56 -25.32 -1.33
CA ASN A 228 -14.76 -26.42 -1.86
C ASN A 228 -13.40 -25.88 -2.35
N PRO A 229 -12.29 -26.16 -1.65
CA PRO A 229 -10.95 -25.73 -2.08
C PRO A 229 -10.29 -26.71 -3.08
N PHE A 230 -10.95 -27.80 -3.47
CA PHE A 230 -10.41 -28.86 -4.35
C PHE A 230 -10.97 -28.81 -5.78
N THR A 231 -11.62 -27.71 -6.15
CA THR A 231 -12.23 -27.55 -7.48
C THR A 231 -11.17 -27.51 -8.58
N SER A 232 -11.43 -28.17 -9.71
CA SER A 232 -10.58 -28.14 -10.92
C SER A 232 -10.97 -26.97 -11.83
N PHE A 233 -10.01 -26.44 -12.59
CA PHE A 233 -10.23 -25.42 -13.64
C PHE A 233 -11.23 -25.84 -14.73
N SER A 234 -11.48 -27.15 -14.89
CA SER A 234 -12.32 -27.73 -15.94
C SER A 234 -13.77 -28.00 -15.55
N GLU A 235 -14.11 -27.92 -14.26
CA GLU A 235 -15.45 -28.24 -13.73
C GLU A 235 -15.92 -27.05 -12.89
N PRO A 236 -16.80 -26.17 -13.39
CA PRO A 236 -17.22 -25.01 -12.64
C PRO A 236 -18.25 -25.43 -11.58
N THR A 237 -17.79 -25.87 -10.40
CA THR A 237 -18.57 -25.69 -9.17
C THR A 237 -18.43 -24.26 -8.62
N PHE A 238 -17.93 -23.32 -9.44
CA PHE A 238 -17.80 -21.90 -9.09
C PHE A 238 -19.08 -21.36 -8.45
N ALA A 239 -20.24 -21.72 -8.99
CA ALA A 239 -21.54 -21.25 -8.50
C ALA A 239 -21.80 -21.56 -7.02
N SER A 240 -21.41 -22.75 -6.51
CA SER A 240 -21.61 -23.09 -5.10
C SER A 240 -20.62 -22.36 -4.18
N ASN A 241 -19.44 -21.98 -4.68
CA ASN A 241 -18.46 -21.22 -3.92
C ASN A 241 -18.76 -19.70 -3.86
N ILE A 242 -19.58 -19.15 -4.77
CA ILE A 242 -19.84 -17.69 -4.85
C ILE A 242 -20.21 -17.07 -3.50
N PRO A 243 -21.20 -17.57 -2.73
CA PRO A 243 -21.56 -16.95 -1.45
C PRO A 243 -20.39 -16.93 -0.46
N SER A 244 -19.63 -18.03 -0.40
CA SER A 244 -18.43 -18.15 0.44
C SER A 244 -17.31 -17.21 0.00
N ILE A 245 -17.09 -17.07 -1.31
CA ILE A 245 -16.08 -16.13 -1.88
C ILE A 245 -16.45 -14.69 -1.53
N LEU A 246 -17.71 -14.30 -1.71
CA LEU A 246 -18.19 -12.96 -1.37
C LEU A 246 -18.08 -12.68 0.12
N PHE A 247 -18.38 -13.67 0.96
CA PHE A 247 -18.24 -13.54 2.41
C PHE A 247 -16.78 -13.35 2.84
N ALA A 248 -15.85 -14.16 2.31
CA ALA A 248 -14.44 -14.14 2.71
C ALA A 248 -13.60 -13.07 2.01
N ARG A 249 -14.16 -12.37 1.00
CA ARG A 249 -13.51 -11.25 0.33
C ARG A 249 -13.31 -10.08 1.29
N ALA A 250 -12.09 -9.58 1.36
CA ALA A 250 -11.72 -8.38 2.12
C ALA A 250 -11.48 -7.21 1.15
N ASN A 251 -11.94 -6.02 1.53
CA ASN A 251 -11.63 -4.77 0.84
C ASN A 251 -10.89 -3.89 1.85
N ILE A 252 -9.57 -3.94 1.77
CA ILE A 252 -8.68 -3.27 2.71
C ILE A 252 -8.47 -1.85 2.22
N ARG A 253 -8.51 -0.86 3.12
CA ARG A 253 -8.29 0.55 2.81
C ARG A 253 -7.34 1.20 3.81
N ASP A 254 -6.11 1.45 3.36
CA ASP A 254 -5.10 2.16 4.14
C ASP A 254 -5.06 3.65 3.75
N LEU A 255 -4.85 4.50 4.75
CA LEU A 255 -4.80 5.95 4.59
C LEU A 255 -3.44 6.46 5.04
N THR A 256 -2.72 7.17 4.16
CA THR A 256 -1.43 7.78 4.48
C THR A 256 -1.44 9.26 4.19
N LYS A 257 -0.94 10.07 5.12
CA LYS A 257 -0.79 11.51 4.98
C LYS A 257 0.67 11.90 5.22
N SER A 258 1.23 12.66 4.29
CA SER A 258 2.50 13.39 4.46
C SER A 258 2.26 14.87 4.23
N ALA A 259 2.71 15.72 5.16
CA ALA A 259 2.48 17.16 5.07
C ALA A 259 3.69 17.98 5.53
N LEU A 260 3.89 19.12 4.88
CA LEU A 260 4.88 20.14 5.19
C LEU A 260 4.18 21.48 5.37
N THR A 261 4.47 22.16 6.48
CA THR A 261 4.16 23.58 6.67
C THR A 261 5.48 24.32 6.85
N ALA A 262 5.73 25.35 6.06
CA ALA A 262 6.95 26.14 6.11
C ALA A 262 6.63 27.63 6.15
N ILE A 263 7.44 28.37 6.90
CA ILE A 263 7.47 29.83 6.90
C ILE A 263 8.94 30.22 6.78
N ASP A 264 9.25 31.11 5.84
CA ASP A 264 10.57 31.70 5.71
C ASP A 264 10.46 33.20 5.55
N PHE A 265 11.49 33.90 6.03
CA PHE A 265 11.60 35.35 5.91
C PHE A 265 13.06 35.73 5.86
N HIS A 266 13.40 36.60 4.91
CA HIS A 266 14.73 37.17 4.79
C HIS A 266 14.66 38.65 4.42
N VAL A 267 15.68 39.38 4.87
CA VAL A 267 15.92 40.79 4.54
C VAL A 267 17.31 40.92 3.96
N TYR A 268 17.46 41.80 2.97
CA TYR A 268 18.72 41.97 2.26
C TYR A 268 18.95 43.42 1.85
N THR A 269 20.20 43.77 1.61
CA THR A 269 20.64 45.02 0.99
C THR A 269 21.86 44.73 0.13
N THR A 270 21.99 45.44 -1.00
CA THR A 270 23.17 45.34 -1.87
C THR A 270 24.25 46.36 -1.51
N ASP A 271 23.99 47.24 -0.54
CA ASP A 271 24.82 48.38 -0.21
C ASP A 271 24.75 48.77 1.27
N LEU A 272 25.07 47.80 2.13
CA LEU A 272 25.18 47.98 3.57
C LEU A 272 26.15 49.10 3.95
N PHE A 273 27.30 49.17 3.27
CA PHE A 273 28.26 50.26 3.31
C PHE A 273 29.18 50.25 2.08
N GLU A 274 29.83 51.38 1.80
CA GLU A 274 30.70 51.55 0.64
C GLU A 274 32.15 51.13 0.94
N MET A 275 32.77 50.38 0.03
CA MET A 275 34.21 50.11 0.00
C MET A 275 34.84 50.65 -1.30
N PRO A 276 36.18 50.82 -1.37
CA PRO A 276 36.85 51.23 -2.61
C PRO A 276 36.56 50.32 -3.82
N ALA A 277 36.30 49.04 -3.56
CA ALA A 277 35.94 48.04 -4.55
C ALA A 277 34.44 48.03 -4.92
N GLY A 278 33.61 48.83 -4.26
CA GLY A 278 32.16 48.87 -4.43
C GLY A 278 31.38 48.63 -3.14
N PRO A 279 30.04 48.59 -3.20
CA PRO A 279 29.18 48.39 -2.05
C PRO A 279 29.23 46.96 -1.51
N VAL A 280 29.14 46.81 -0.19
CA VAL A 280 29.03 45.51 0.49
C VAL A 280 27.56 45.08 0.57
N GLY A 281 27.26 43.89 0.06
CA GLY A 281 25.96 43.26 0.22
C GLY A 281 25.83 42.53 1.56
N PHE A 282 24.61 42.47 2.08
CA PHE A 282 24.30 41.72 3.29
C PHE A 282 22.87 41.16 3.22
N ALA A 283 22.70 39.92 3.67
CA ALA A 283 21.40 39.32 3.84
C ALA A 283 21.35 38.52 5.15
N MET A 284 20.18 38.47 5.75
CA MET A 284 19.91 37.63 6.90
C MET A 284 18.47 37.14 6.86
N GLY A 285 18.22 35.99 7.45
CA GLY A 285 16.89 35.43 7.49
C GLY A 285 16.74 34.28 8.45
N ALA A 286 15.50 33.81 8.55
CA ALA A 286 15.12 32.68 9.36
C ALA A 286 14.05 31.86 8.65
N ASP A 287 14.07 30.56 8.90
CA ASP A 287 13.04 29.64 8.44
C ASP A 287 12.53 28.77 9.59
N TRP A 288 11.28 28.36 9.46
CA TRP A 288 10.65 27.37 10.29
C TRP A 288 9.91 26.38 9.40
N ARG A 289 10.08 25.10 9.68
CA ARG A 289 9.33 24.02 9.02
C ARG A 289 8.79 23.01 10.01
N ARG A 290 7.58 22.54 9.74
CA ARG A 290 6.95 21.40 10.41
C ARG A 290 6.58 20.34 9.38
N GLU A 291 7.10 19.15 9.57
CA GLU A 291 6.73 17.97 8.80
C GLU A 291 5.85 17.06 9.66
N GLN A 292 4.89 16.40 9.02
CA GLN A 292 3.96 15.46 9.63
C GLN A 292 3.81 14.23 8.74
N PHE A 293 3.74 13.08 9.36
CA PHE A 293 3.43 11.80 8.74
C PHE A 293 2.37 11.09 9.59
N ASP A 294 1.36 10.52 8.95
CA ASP A 294 0.29 9.76 9.58
C ASP A 294 -0.09 8.59 8.67
N LEU A 295 0.08 7.37 9.16
CA LEU A 295 -0.35 6.13 8.53
C LEU A 295 -1.45 5.52 9.41
N ASN A 296 -2.64 5.40 8.84
CA ASN A 296 -3.78 4.72 9.41
C ASN A 296 -4.15 3.51 8.53
N PRO A 297 -3.64 2.31 8.84
CA PRO A 297 -3.98 1.10 8.13
C PRO A 297 -5.44 0.68 8.40
N ASP A 298 -5.95 -0.21 7.55
CA ASP A 298 -7.20 -0.93 7.77
C ASP A 298 -7.07 -1.91 8.96
N ASP A 299 -8.20 -2.29 9.58
CA ASP A 299 -8.19 -3.20 10.73
C ASP A 299 -7.73 -4.61 10.33
N GLU A 300 -8.03 -5.05 9.11
CA GLU A 300 -7.51 -6.29 8.54
C GLU A 300 -5.97 -6.30 8.52
N ASN A 301 -5.33 -5.18 8.17
CA ASN A 301 -3.86 -5.05 8.16
C ASN A 301 -3.29 -4.93 9.58
N LYS A 302 -3.98 -4.24 10.50
CA LYS A 302 -3.57 -4.13 11.91
C LYS A 302 -3.59 -5.46 12.64
N THR A 303 -4.54 -6.32 12.30
CA THR A 303 -4.71 -7.64 12.92
C THR A 303 -3.92 -8.73 12.18
N GLY A 304 -3.41 -8.44 10.99
CA GLY A 304 -2.72 -9.40 10.13
C GLY A 304 -3.67 -10.41 9.49
N ASP A 305 -4.94 -10.07 9.31
CA ASP A 305 -5.95 -10.98 8.77
C ASP A 305 -5.85 -11.15 7.24
N GLN A 306 -4.93 -10.45 6.58
CA GLN A 306 -4.63 -10.64 5.16
C GLN A 306 -3.54 -11.74 5.00
N PRO A 307 -3.85 -12.90 4.40
CA PRO A 307 -2.87 -13.97 4.23
C PRO A 307 -1.68 -13.53 3.38
N GLY A 308 -0.46 -13.84 3.84
CA GLY A 308 0.76 -13.58 3.08
C GLY A 308 1.19 -12.11 3.08
N VAL A 309 0.55 -11.27 3.90
CA VAL A 309 0.90 -9.86 4.12
C VAL A 309 1.15 -9.65 5.61
N GLY A 310 2.24 -8.96 5.94
CA GLY A 310 2.61 -8.69 7.33
C GLY A 310 1.62 -7.78 8.05
N ILE A 311 1.76 -7.68 9.37
CA ILE A 311 0.97 -6.75 10.18
C ILE A 311 1.47 -5.33 9.95
N GLU A 312 0.57 -4.42 9.63
CA GLU A 312 0.86 -2.98 9.58
C GLU A 312 0.39 -2.29 10.85
N LYS A 313 1.27 -1.49 11.45
CA LYS A 313 0.93 -0.73 12.67
C LYS A 313 0.69 0.73 12.35
N PRO A 314 -0.37 1.34 12.94
CA PRO A 314 -0.56 2.78 12.84
C PRO A 314 0.71 3.50 13.27
N SER A 315 1.13 4.46 12.45
CA SER A 315 2.39 5.16 12.66
C SER A 315 2.17 6.65 12.44
N PHE A 316 2.47 7.44 13.46
CA PHE A 316 2.40 8.89 13.38
C PHE A 316 3.75 9.49 13.78
N GLY A 317 4.11 10.60 13.15
CA GLY A 317 5.37 11.26 13.41
C GLY A 317 5.36 12.69 12.92
N GLY A 318 6.24 13.50 13.49
CA GLY A 318 6.46 14.84 13.00
C GLY A 318 7.75 15.42 13.53
N ARG A 319 8.33 16.35 12.76
CA ARG A 319 9.51 17.10 13.18
C ARG A 319 9.32 18.57 12.95
N LYS A 320 9.91 19.37 13.83
CA LYS A 320 10.03 20.82 13.67
C LYS A 320 11.50 21.14 13.48
N ALA A 321 11.82 21.99 12.52
CA ALA A 321 13.15 22.53 12.34
C ALA A 321 13.08 24.05 12.23
N TYR A 322 14.17 24.67 12.65
CA TYR A 322 14.36 26.12 12.67
C TYR A 322 15.73 26.38 12.06
N GLY A 323 15.83 27.39 11.21
CA GLY A 323 17.08 27.85 10.65
C GLY A 323 17.20 29.36 10.82
N ILE A 324 18.43 29.81 10.99
CA ILE A 324 18.82 31.22 10.92
C ILE A 324 20.08 31.30 10.07
N PHE A 325 20.20 32.35 9.26
CA PHE A 325 21.40 32.59 8.47
C PHE A 325 21.72 34.08 8.40
N ALA A 326 22.98 34.37 8.13
CA ALA A 326 23.46 35.68 7.72
C ALA A 326 24.61 35.47 6.73
N GLU A 327 24.61 36.26 5.66
CA GLU A 327 25.62 36.22 4.61
C GLU A 327 26.01 37.65 4.18
N THR A 328 27.23 37.81 3.68
CA THR A 328 27.74 39.08 3.19
C THR A 328 28.50 38.88 1.88
N GLN A 329 28.32 39.83 0.97
CA GLN A 329 29.05 39.89 -0.29
C GLN A 329 30.03 41.05 -0.23
N ILE A 330 31.33 40.74 -0.15
CA ILE A 330 32.40 41.74 0.00
C ILE A 330 33.11 41.91 -1.35
N PRO A 331 33.05 43.08 -2.00
CA PRO A 331 33.79 43.33 -3.22
C PRO A 331 35.29 43.49 -2.89
N ILE A 332 36.14 42.78 -3.62
CA ILE A 332 37.60 42.78 -3.39
C ILE A 332 38.33 43.63 -4.42
N THR A 333 37.85 43.66 -5.67
CA THR A 333 38.44 44.45 -6.75
C THR A 333 37.40 45.24 -7.54
N SER A 334 37.80 46.40 -8.09
CA SER A 334 36.99 47.16 -9.03
C SER A 334 37.85 47.96 -10.01
N PRO A 335 37.34 48.27 -11.21
CA PRO A 335 38.03 49.13 -12.16
C PRO A 335 38.43 50.50 -11.59
N LYS A 336 37.71 51.00 -10.57
CA LYS A 336 37.99 52.30 -9.92
C LYS A 336 39.31 52.30 -9.13
N MET A 337 39.82 51.12 -8.75
CA MET A 337 41.05 51.01 -7.95
C MET A 337 42.33 50.99 -8.78
N GLY A 338 42.24 50.98 -10.12
CA GLY A 338 43.41 51.04 -11.00
C GLY A 338 44.33 49.80 -10.91
N ILE A 339 43.81 48.65 -10.46
CA ILE A 339 44.55 47.39 -10.40
C ILE A 339 44.57 46.76 -11.80
N PRO A 340 45.75 46.53 -12.42
CA PRO A 340 45.82 45.94 -13.76
C PRO A 340 45.25 44.52 -13.80
N GLY A 341 44.25 44.27 -14.65
CA GLY A 341 43.68 42.94 -14.90
C GLY A 341 42.49 42.53 -14.02
N ALA A 342 41.91 43.46 -13.24
CA ALA A 342 40.68 43.29 -12.47
C ALA A 342 39.43 43.85 -13.16
#